data_AF-A0AAD1WI36-F1
#
_entry.id   AF-A0AAD1WI36-F1
#
_cell.length_a   1.000
_cell.length_b   1.000
_cell.length_c   1.000
_cell.angle_alpha   90.00
_cell.angle_beta   90.00
_cell.angle_gamma   90.00
#
_symmetry.space_group_name_H-M   'P 1'
#
loop_
_entity.id
_entity.type
_entity.pdbx_description
1 polymer ?
#
loop_
_entity_poly.entity_id
_entity_poly.type
_entity_poly.pdbx_seq_one_letter_code
_entity_poly.pdbx_strand_id
1 'polypeptide(L)'
;MKLIISLAFAVGILAVASALTCRICEFSLGSFCVTGSSTKNCTQSCSTIKTYAGSHYLFSKWQCDPNCNATAKIQTDHILKIDYTVSCCNTTECNSGNHVQLSLSLGVGMVLLWLLKAL
;
A
#
# COMPACT_ATOMS: atom_id res chain seq x y z
N MET A 1 2.25 -11.46 42.62
CA MET A 1 1.81 -11.89 41.27
C MET A 1 0.45 -11.29 40.87
N LYS A 2 0.18 -10.00 41.15
CA LYS A 2 -1.10 -9.34 40.80
C LYS A 2 -0.93 -8.09 39.92
N LEU A 3 0.29 -7.56 39.78
CA LEU A 3 0.57 -6.33 39.04
C LEU A 3 0.99 -6.57 37.58
N ILE A 4 1.47 -7.77 37.23
CA ILE A 4 1.95 -8.09 35.88
C ILE A 4 0.78 -8.37 34.90
N ILE A 5 -0.37 -8.79 35.43
CA ILE A 5 -1.57 -9.11 34.65
C ILE A 5 -2.32 -7.84 34.22
N SER A 6 -2.10 -6.71 34.91
CA SER A 6 -2.75 -5.43 34.59
C SER A 6 -2.18 -4.74 33.35
N LEU A 7 -0.93 -5.05 32.95
CA LEU A 7 -0.28 -4.40 31.80
C LEU A 7 -0.62 -5.09 30.46
N ALA A 8 -1.05 -6.35 30.51
CA ALA A 8 -1.47 -7.11 29.33
C ALA A 8 -2.84 -6.67 28.78
N PHE A 9 -3.65 -5.97 29.58
CA PHE A 9 -4.99 -5.50 29.17
C PHE A 9 -4.98 -4.20 28.36
N ALA A 10 -3.87 -3.45 28.33
CA ALA A 10 -3.78 -2.19 27.59
C ALA A 10 -3.39 -2.38 26.10
N VAL A 11 -3.01 -3.59 25.68
CA VAL A 11 -2.59 -3.90 24.31
C VAL A 11 -3.78 -4.33 23.43
N GLY A 12 -4.98 -4.45 24.00
CA GLY A 12 -6.12 -5.11 23.37
C GLY A 12 -7.04 -4.28 22.46
N ILE A 13 -6.90 -2.96 22.36
CA ILE A 13 -7.89 -2.16 21.60
C ILE A 13 -7.24 -0.99 20.86
N LEU A 14 -6.33 -1.30 19.94
CA LEU A 14 -6.04 -0.42 18.81
C LEU A 14 -6.46 -1.16 17.55
N ALA A 15 -7.76 -1.42 17.42
CA ALA A 15 -8.38 -1.48 16.11
C ALA A 15 -8.34 -0.06 15.55
N VAL A 16 -7.14 0.37 15.14
CA VAL A 16 -6.98 1.56 14.34
C VAL A 16 -7.73 1.20 13.06
N ALA A 17 -8.95 1.72 12.91
CA ALA A 17 -9.54 1.90 11.59
C ALA A 17 -8.61 2.91 10.91
N SER A 18 -7.46 2.43 10.43
CA SER A 18 -6.50 3.22 9.70
C SER A 18 -7.24 3.67 8.46
N ALA A 19 -7.62 4.95 8.44
CA ALA A 19 -8.14 5.57 7.24
C ALA A 19 -7.10 5.32 6.14
N LEU A 20 -7.44 4.45 5.19
CA LEU A 20 -6.53 4.06 4.13
C LEU A 20 -6.36 5.28 3.22
N THR A 21 -5.21 5.93 3.26
CA THR A 21 -4.90 7.01 2.33
C THR A 21 -4.20 6.40 1.11
N CYS A 22 -4.65 6.70 -0.11
CA CYS A 22 -3.96 6.29 -1.34
C CYS A 22 -3.44 7.51 -2.09
N ARG A 23 -2.38 7.32 -2.86
CA ARG A 23 -1.93 8.34 -3.80
C ARG A 23 -2.81 8.31 -5.05
N ILE A 24 -3.20 9.49 -5.48
CA ILE A 24 -3.95 9.70 -6.71
C ILE A 24 -3.01 10.34 -7.70
N CYS A 25 -2.94 9.77 -8.89
CA CYS A 25 -2.18 10.31 -10.00
C CYS A 25 -2.86 9.92 -11.29
N GLU A 26 -3.24 10.91 -12.11
CA GLU A 26 -3.92 10.66 -13.38
C GLU A 26 -2.94 10.10 -14.41
N PHE A 27 -1.72 10.64 -14.42
CA PHE A 27 -0.65 10.20 -15.30
C PHE A 27 0.68 10.14 -14.53
N SER A 28 1.20 8.92 -14.36
CA SER A 28 2.50 8.65 -13.78
C SER A 28 3.42 7.97 -14.78
N LEU A 29 4.70 8.32 -14.72
CA LEU A 29 5.77 7.67 -15.47
C LEU A 29 6.73 7.06 -14.46
N GLY A 30 6.66 5.73 -14.31
CA GLY A 30 7.41 5.01 -13.29
C GLY A 30 6.97 5.38 -11.87
N SER A 31 7.88 5.95 -11.09
CA SER A 31 7.64 6.41 -9.72
C SER A 31 7.19 7.88 -9.61
N PHE A 32 7.15 8.61 -10.72
CA PHE A 32 6.85 10.04 -10.72
C PHE A 32 5.43 10.31 -11.20
N CYS A 33 4.69 11.11 -10.43
CA CYS A 33 3.40 11.63 -10.88
C CYS A 33 3.60 12.91 -11.69
N VAL A 34 3.16 12.90 -12.94
CA VAL A 34 3.29 14.05 -13.86
C VAL A 34 2.09 14.98 -13.72
N THR A 35 0.88 14.41 -13.58
CA THR A 35 -0.36 15.20 -13.50
C THR A 35 -1.34 14.62 -12.48
N GLY A 36 -2.12 15.51 -11.84
CA GLY A 36 -3.19 15.11 -10.93
C GLY A 36 -2.70 14.48 -9.62
N SER A 37 -1.50 14.84 -9.16
CA SER A 37 -0.93 14.32 -7.91
C SER A 37 -1.71 14.79 -6.69
N SER A 38 -2.26 13.86 -5.93
CA SER A 38 -2.89 14.14 -4.65
C SER A 38 -2.87 12.91 -3.74
N THR A 39 -3.31 13.06 -2.51
CA THR A 39 -3.55 11.97 -1.56
C THR A 39 -5.00 12.03 -1.13
N LYS A 40 -5.71 10.90 -1.20
CA LYS A 40 -7.12 10.81 -0.79
C LYS A 40 -7.34 9.65 0.15
N ASN A 41 -8.25 9.83 1.10
CA ASN A 41 -8.75 8.74 1.93
C ASN A 41 -9.70 7.88 1.11
N CYS A 42 -9.43 6.59 1.08
CA CYS A 42 -10.17 5.58 0.33
C CYS A 42 -10.80 4.59 1.31
N THR A 43 -11.96 4.06 0.93
CA THR A 43 -12.75 3.22 1.83
C THR A 43 -12.20 1.80 1.97
N GLN A 44 -11.48 1.28 0.96
CA GLN A 44 -11.04 -0.14 0.96
C GLN A 44 -9.66 -0.41 0.37
N SER A 45 -9.40 -0.02 -0.89
CA SER A 45 -8.16 -0.40 -1.57
C SER A 45 -7.61 0.72 -2.46
N CYS A 46 -6.30 0.72 -2.61
CA CYS A 46 -5.57 1.49 -3.61
C CYS A 46 -5.33 0.64 -4.84
N SER A 47 -5.42 1.24 -6.04
CA SER A 47 -5.07 0.59 -7.29
C SER A 47 -3.96 1.31 -8.04
N THR A 48 -3.17 0.50 -8.74
CA THR A 48 -2.14 0.91 -9.70
C THR A 48 -2.48 0.27 -11.03
N ILE A 49 -2.79 1.08 -12.04
CA ILE A 49 -3.04 0.61 -13.40
C ILE A 49 -1.80 0.94 -14.21
N LYS A 50 -1.07 -0.06 -14.69
CA LYS A 50 0.09 0.11 -15.59
C LYS A 50 -0.32 -0.24 -17.00
N THR A 51 -0.08 0.66 -17.93
CA THR A 51 -0.42 0.49 -19.35
C THR A 51 0.85 0.20 -20.15
N TYR A 52 0.75 -0.71 -21.10
CA TYR A 52 1.83 -1.19 -21.94
C TYR A 52 1.38 -1.24 -23.41
N ALA A 53 2.30 -1.03 -24.34
CA ALA A 53 2.14 -1.39 -25.75
C ALA A 53 3.10 -2.55 -26.04
N GLY A 54 2.56 -3.77 -26.12
CA GLY A 54 3.38 -4.98 -26.11
C GLY A 54 4.20 -5.08 -24.81
N SER A 55 5.53 -5.10 -24.92
CA SER A 55 6.45 -5.16 -23.77
C SER A 55 6.86 -3.79 -23.22
N HIS A 56 6.47 -2.69 -23.87
CA HIS A 56 6.89 -1.35 -23.49
C HIS A 56 5.89 -0.71 -22.53
N TYR A 57 6.35 -0.39 -21.32
CA TYR A 57 5.57 0.43 -20.38
C TYR A 57 5.37 1.84 -20.93
N LEU A 58 4.12 2.31 -20.92
CA LEU A 58 3.74 3.64 -21.38
C LEU A 58 3.58 4.60 -20.21
N PHE A 59 2.61 4.31 -19.34
CA PHE A 59 2.28 5.14 -18.18
C PHE A 59 1.51 4.31 -17.15
N SER A 60 1.33 4.88 -15.97
CA SER A 60 0.44 4.33 -14.97
C SER A 60 -0.50 5.37 -14.38
N LYS A 61 -1.61 4.88 -13.82
CA LYS A 61 -2.58 5.66 -13.07
C LYS A 61 -2.69 5.10 -11.66
N TRP A 62 -2.77 5.98 -10.67
CA TRP A 62 -2.96 5.64 -9.26
C TRP A 62 -4.29 6.19 -8.78
N GLN A 63 -5.11 5.37 -8.14
CA GLN A 63 -6.42 5.81 -7.65
C GLN A 63 -6.93 4.99 -6.46
N CYS A 64 -7.97 5.48 -5.79
CA CYS A 64 -8.82 4.66 -4.94
C CYS A 64 -9.63 3.72 -5.84
N ASP A 65 -9.72 2.44 -5.48
CA ASP A 65 -10.61 1.50 -6.19
C ASP A 65 -11.23 0.52 -5.17
N PRO A 66 -12.53 0.68 -4.85
CA PRO A 66 -13.20 -0.17 -3.88
C PRO A 66 -13.43 -1.61 -4.38
N ASN A 67 -13.35 -1.84 -5.69
CA ASN A 67 -13.56 -3.16 -6.29
C ASN A 67 -12.24 -3.86 -6.65
N CYS A 68 -11.11 -3.28 -6.22
CA CYS A 68 -9.78 -3.78 -6.52
C CYS A 68 -9.49 -5.03 -5.67
N ASN A 69 -9.61 -6.20 -6.28
CA ASN A 69 -9.22 -7.46 -5.66
C ASN A 69 -7.70 -7.65 -5.78
N ALA A 70 -7.04 -8.11 -4.71
CA ALA A 70 -5.58 -8.18 -4.56
C ALA A 70 -4.81 -8.84 -5.73
N THR A 71 -5.49 -9.63 -6.56
CA THR A 71 -4.92 -10.30 -7.73
C THR A 71 -4.59 -9.30 -8.83
N ALA A 72 -3.32 -9.29 -9.26
CA ALA A 72 -2.93 -8.56 -10.45
C ALA A 72 -3.68 -9.12 -11.68
N LYS A 73 -4.47 -8.27 -12.35
CA LYS A 73 -5.19 -8.66 -13.58
C LYS A 73 -4.53 -8.00 -14.78
N ILE A 74 -4.14 -8.82 -15.74
CA ILE A 74 -3.69 -8.36 -17.06
C ILE A 74 -4.89 -8.42 -18.00
N GLN A 75 -5.18 -7.31 -18.67
CA GLN A 75 -6.21 -7.24 -19.70
C GLN A 75 -5.61 -6.62 -20.96
N THR A 76 -5.94 -7.20 -22.10
CA THR A 76 -5.38 -6.84 -23.41
C THR A 76 -6.49 -6.25 -24.27
N ASP A 77 -6.28 -5.06 -24.83
CA ASP A 77 -7.14 -4.49 -25.85
C ASP A 77 -6.70 -4.95 -27.26
N HIS A 78 -7.65 -5.48 -28.04
CA HIS A 78 -7.38 -6.08 -29.36
C HIS A 78 -7.23 -5.06 -30.49
N ILE A 79 -7.71 -3.82 -30.35
CA ILE A 79 -7.72 -2.84 -31.44
C ILE A 79 -6.39 -2.08 -31.48
N LEU A 80 -5.83 -1.76 -30.32
CA LEU A 80 -4.60 -0.97 -30.22
C LEU A 80 -3.39 -1.75 -29.68
N LYS A 81 -3.54 -3.06 -29.38
CA LYS A 81 -2.52 -3.88 -28.68
C LYS A 81 -2.00 -3.20 -27.41
N ILE A 82 -2.93 -2.58 -26.67
CA ILE A 82 -2.64 -1.94 -25.40
C ILE A 82 -2.99 -2.93 -24.30
N ASP A 83 -1.98 -3.35 -23.56
CA ASP A 83 -2.13 -4.18 -22.38
C ASP A 83 -2.21 -3.29 -21.14
N TYR A 84 -3.04 -3.64 -20.18
CA TYR A 84 -3.04 -3.00 -18.88
C TYR A 84 -3.01 -4.02 -17.76
N THR A 85 -2.17 -3.75 -16.77
CA THR A 85 -2.08 -4.54 -15.53
C THR A 85 -2.62 -3.70 -14.39
N VAL A 86 -3.61 -4.23 -13.67
CA VAL A 86 -4.13 -3.62 -12.44
C VAL A 86 -3.52 -4.34 -11.25
N SER A 87 -2.95 -3.62 -10.29
CA SER A 87 -2.45 -4.16 -9.02
C SER A 87 -3.09 -3.43 -7.86
N CYS A 88 -3.49 -4.16 -6.82
CA CYS A 88 -4.26 -3.64 -5.70
C CYS A 88 -3.50 -3.83 -4.39
N CYS A 89 -3.69 -2.91 -3.45
CA CYS A 89 -3.13 -3.00 -2.11
C CYS A 89 -4.00 -2.25 -1.09
N ASN A 90 -3.91 -2.64 0.18
CA ASN A 90 -4.80 -2.21 1.26
C ASN A 90 -4.04 -1.52 2.41
N THR A 91 -2.87 -0.96 2.13
CA THR A 91 -2.05 -0.25 3.12
C THR A 91 -1.82 1.20 2.68
N THR A 92 -1.62 2.10 3.65
CA THR A 92 -1.52 3.53 3.35
C THR A 92 -0.39 3.83 2.37
N GLU A 93 -0.75 4.61 1.34
CA GLU A 93 0.04 5.06 0.19
C GLU A 93 0.61 3.97 -0.73
N CYS A 94 0.34 2.69 -0.49
CA CYS A 94 0.98 1.52 -1.11
C CYS A 94 1.03 1.45 -2.65
N ASN A 95 0.25 2.27 -3.35
CA ASN A 95 0.15 2.30 -4.81
C ASN A 95 1.20 3.18 -5.51
N SER A 96 2.09 3.84 -4.76
CA SER A 96 3.31 4.46 -5.31
C SER A 96 4.49 3.47 -5.42
N GLY A 97 5.53 3.77 -6.20
CA GLY A 97 6.72 2.91 -6.32
C GLY A 97 7.68 2.93 -5.12
N ASN A 98 7.43 3.76 -4.10
CA ASN A 98 8.43 4.10 -3.07
C ASN A 98 8.14 3.57 -1.65
N HIS A 99 7.33 2.52 -1.48
CA HIS A 99 7.00 2.03 -0.13
C HIS A 99 8.06 1.06 0.38
N VAL A 100 8.88 1.52 1.32
CA VAL A 100 9.61 0.64 2.22
C VAL A 100 8.65 0.28 3.35
N GLN A 101 7.96 -0.86 3.24
CA GLN A 101 7.22 -1.42 4.37
C GLN A 101 8.24 -1.97 5.40
N LEU A 102 8.65 -1.13 6.34
CA LEU A 102 9.33 -1.58 7.54
C LEU A 102 8.31 -2.36 8.38
N SER A 103 8.44 -3.70 8.38
CA SER A 103 7.63 -4.55 9.23
C SER A 103 7.84 -4.15 10.69
N LEU A 104 6.75 -3.78 11.38
CA LEU A 104 6.74 -3.47 12.81
C LEU A 104 7.39 -4.58 13.66
N SER A 105 7.39 -5.83 13.16
CA SER A 105 8.05 -6.98 13.80
C SER A 105 9.56 -6.79 14.00
N LEU A 106 10.24 -6.13 13.05
CA LEU A 106 11.67 -5.84 13.16
C LEU A 106 11.95 -4.73 14.18
N GLY A 107 11.05 -3.74 14.31
CA GLY A 107 11.17 -2.67 15.30
C GLY A 107 11.00 -3.18 16.73
N VAL A 108 10.03 -4.05 16.97
CA VAL A 108 9.77 -4.61 18.32
C VAL A 108 10.89 -5.55 18.77
N GLY A 109 11.49 -6.32 17.85
CA GLY A 109 12.63 -7.19 18.15
C GLY A 109 13.85 -6.43 18.66
N MET A 110 14.14 -5.25 18.09
CA MET A 110 15.28 -4.42 18.52
C MET A 110 15.07 -3.81 19.92
N VAL A 111 13.84 -3.39 20.25
CA VAL A 111 13.52 -2.83 21.56
C VAL A 111 13.59 -3.90 22.66
N LEU A 112 13.12 -5.12 22.38
CA LEU A 112 13.22 -6.25 23.30
C LEU A 112 14.68 -6.66 23.58
N LEU A 113 15.53 -6.68 22.54
CA LEU A 113 16.97 -6.95 22.69
C LEU A 113 17.70 -5.88 23.52
N TRP A 114 17.28 -4.62 23.40
CA TRP A 114 17.83 -3.52 24.20
C TRP A 114 17.44 -3.65 25.68
N LEU A 115 16.17 -3.97 25.96
CA LEU A 115 15.68 -4.19 27.32
C LEU A 115 16.29 -5.43 27.99
N LEU A 116 16.55 -6.50 27.22
CA LEU A 116 17.22 -7.70 27.72
C LEU A 116 18.72 -7.50 28.01
N LYS A 117 19.38 -6.55 27.34
CA LYS A 117 20.78 -6.20 27.63
C LYS A 117 20.94 -5.24 28.80
N ALA A 118 19.87 -4.58 29.22
CA ALA A 118 19.88 -3.62 30.33
C ALA A 118 19.56 -4.28 31.70
N LEU A 119 19.37 -5.60 31.74
CA LEU A 119 19.13 -6.40 32.94
C LEU A 119 20.38 -7.20 33.34
#